data_AF-A0A2M7H2K4-F1
#
_entry.id   AF-A0A2M7H2K4-F1
#
_cell.length_a   1.000
_cell.length_b   1.000
_cell.length_c   1.000
_cell.angle_alpha   90.00
_cell.angle_beta   90.00
_cell.angle_gamma   90.00
#
_symmetry.space_group_name_H-M   'P 1'
#
loop_
_entity.id
_entity.type
_entity.pdbx_description
1 polymer ?
#
loop_
_entity_poly.entity_id
_entity_poly.type
_entity_poly.pdbx_seq_one_letter_code
_entity_poly.pdbx_strand_id
1 'polypeptide(L)'
;MSRSPEQKQLARDQYDELSRGVNSILKERPPQEWWFGIMRYLKRVERSLEQLEPEVRQYVQDVLTQVYDVLMGERTEEAVTDIDKASRANIVIHKISHIIEALTPDREHGEIYKVTRLSLESLVSERPDRLRFSTERTLKIGGGEIELEAPVKCISIYSEIRDEWYPIPLPLSDKMAHKGGAPRVLVKILAGAPAETIEAELPPNDFDVIAVGDQAQAELEAKAIGVDKDGVEMVQKVDYQQYFSSRDIDLNSCLLAGDKLIYSDAAETAAQTGKIQIFADDRGLYGSEFYYYDKERIIKNRGLYRLFKFVAEGKATGFDFNKLNEQVDFGIYWLVLGRKFMRKDDPGYHLNRLFDLAKQTGQVRPGEKNIIDVLDRAHQEFPFFDFGEKSLDEVGLAQWLGRKLTKFSGKTFRMRNGIPSNLTMERTPGDTKPYLVSLDDYQADDNADLQVGLDVAGYLERCRQRTDEYQETVLESAIEVTDQ
;
A
#
# COMPACT_ATOMS: atom_id res chain seq x y z
N MET A 1 28.02 26.41 -5.11
CA MET A 1 27.43 27.11 -6.28
C MET A 1 26.23 26.29 -6.74
N SER A 2 25.03 26.88 -6.87
CA SER A 2 23.88 26.13 -7.41
C SER A 2 24.07 25.90 -8.90
N ARG A 3 24.01 24.64 -9.36
CA ARG A 3 24.10 24.28 -10.79
C ARG A 3 22.96 24.89 -11.62
N SER A 4 23.20 25.03 -12.93
CA SER A 4 22.17 25.48 -13.87
C SER A 4 21.04 24.45 -14.01
N PRO A 5 19.83 24.87 -14.40
CA PRO A 5 18.74 23.95 -14.75
C PRO A 5 19.13 22.94 -15.84
N GLU A 6 19.92 23.33 -16.85
CA GLU A 6 20.32 22.39 -17.92
C GLU A 6 21.24 21.29 -17.40
N GLN A 7 22.17 21.62 -16.50
CA GLN A 7 23.06 20.62 -15.89
C GLN A 7 22.29 19.61 -15.04
N LYS A 8 21.26 20.07 -14.30
CA LYS A 8 20.39 19.18 -13.51
C LYS A 8 19.56 18.27 -14.42
N GLN A 9 19.09 18.78 -15.55
CA GLN A 9 18.34 18.01 -16.53
C GLN A 9 19.23 16.96 -17.22
N LEU A 10 20.44 17.32 -17.64
CA LEU A 10 21.40 16.39 -18.23
C LEU A 10 21.75 15.24 -17.28
N ALA A 11 22.04 15.54 -16.02
CA ALA A 11 22.33 14.53 -15.00
C ALA A 11 21.14 13.58 -14.79
N ARG A 12 19.91 14.10 -14.82
CA ARG A 12 18.69 13.29 -14.78
C ARG A 12 18.57 12.37 -15.98
N ASP A 13 18.75 12.89 -17.18
CA ASP A 13 18.60 12.11 -18.43
C ASP A 13 19.63 10.98 -18.51
N GLN A 14 20.88 11.26 -18.12
CA GLN A 14 21.93 10.25 -18.02
C GLN A 14 21.59 9.15 -17.00
N TYR A 15 21.10 9.52 -15.81
CA TYR A 15 20.72 8.52 -14.82
C TYR A 15 19.49 7.69 -15.25
N ASP A 16 18.51 8.33 -15.89
CA ASP A 16 17.32 7.67 -16.42
C ASP A 16 17.69 6.68 -17.54
N GLU A 17 18.70 6.97 -18.37
CA GLU A 17 19.31 6.02 -19.33
C GLU A 17 19.92 4.80 -18.62
N LEU A 18 20.70 5.02 -17.56
CA LEU A 18 21.28 3.91 -16.78
C LEU A 18 20.21 3.01 -16.17
N SER A 19 19.16 3.63 -15.63
CA SER A 19 18.02 2.92 -15.04
C SER A 19 17.22 2.13 -16.09
N ARG A 20 17.13 2.64 -17.32
CA ARG A 20 16.48 1.92 -18.44
C ARG A 20 17.21 0.63 -18.78
N GLY A 21 18.55 0.61 -18.76
CA GLY A 21 19.32 -0.61 -18.98
C GLY A 21 19.04 -1.71 -17.95
N VAL A 22 18.92 -1.36 -16.67
CA VAL A 22 18.50 -2.31 -15.62
C VAL A 22 17.06 -2.78 -15.85
N ASN A 23 16.14 -1.85 -16.14
CA ASN A 23 14.74 -2.20 -16.42
C ASN A 23 14.57 -3.12 -17.63
N SER A 24 15.39 -3.00 -18.68
CA SER A 24 15.39 -3.92 -19.82
C SER A 24 15.67 -5.35 -19.36
N ILE A 25 16.71 -5.53 -18.53
CA ILE A 25 17.08 -6.85 -17.99
C ILE A 25 15.95 -7.43 -17.15
N LEU A 26 15.32 -6.60 -16.31
CA LEU A 26 14.20 -7.01 -15.46
C LEU A 26 12.95 -7.40 -16.26
N LYS A 27 12.77 -6.85 -17.46
CA LYS A 27 11.63 -7.13 -18.34
C LYS A 27 11.87 -8.34 -19.24
N GLU A 28 13.06 -8.45 -19.81
CA GLU A 28 13.38 -9.43 -20.86
C GLU A 28 13.80 -10.80 -20.29
N ARG A 29 14.17 -10.85 -19.02
CA ARG A 29 14.72 -12.06 -18.39
C ARG A 29 13.90 -12.48 -17.18
N PRO A 30 13.85 -13.79 -16.88
CA PRO A 30 13.19 -14.25 -15.67
C PRO A 30 14.06 -13.95 -14.42
N PRO A 31 13.45 -13.86 -13.22
CA PRO A 31 14.14 -13.44 -11.98
C PRO A 31 15.45 -14.18 -11.68
N GLN A 32 15.51 -15.48 -11.98
CA GLN A 32 16.69 -16.31 -11.77
C GLN A 32 17.93 -15.88 -12.59
N GLU A 33 17.76 -15.08 -13.65
CA GLU A 33 18.84 -14.64 -14.54
C GLU A 33 19.24 -13.18 -14.36
N TRP A 34 18.50 -12.43 -13.52
CA TRP A 34 18.71 -11.00 -13.36
C TRP A 34 20.11 -10.68 -12.86
N TRP A 35 20.60 -11.41 -11.86
CA TRP A 35 21.85 -11.07 -11.19
C TRP A 35 23.03 -11.03 -12.15
N PHE A 36 23.12 -12.03 -13.05
CA PHE A 36 24.19 -12.10 -14.04
C PHE A 36 24.08 -10.96 -15.07
N GLY A 37 22.86 -10.69 -15.55
CA GLY A 37 22.60 -9.59 -16.48
C GLY A 37 22.92 -8.23 -15.88
N ILE A 38 22.44 -7.99 -14.65
CA ILE A 38 22.64 -6.75 -13.90
C ILE A 38 24.12 -6.56 -13.57
N MET A 39 24.82 -7.58 -13.07
CA MET A 39 26.27 -7.48 -12.80
C MET A 39 27.06 -7.12 -14.07
N ARG A 40 26.77 -7.77 -15.21
CA ARG A 40 27.42 -7.46 -16.49
C ARG A 40 27.09 -6.04 -16.95
N TYR A 41 25.87 -5.57 -16.71
CA TYR A 41 25.47 -4.20 -16.99
C TYR A 41 26.21 -3.20 -16.10
N LEU A 42 26.22 -3.39 -14.78
CA LEU A 42 26.92 -2.54 -13.82
C LEU A 42 28.42 -2.48 -14.11
N LYS A 43 29.07 -3.59 -14.51
CA LYS A 43 30.47 -3.58 -14.96
C LYS A 43 30.70 -2.77 -16.24
N ARG A 44 29.73 -2.68 -17.15
CA ARG A 44 29.81 -1.77 -18.30
C ARG A 44 29.67 -0.31 -17.86
N VAL A 45 28.71 -0.03 -16.99
CA VAL A 45 28.51 1.31 -16.41
C VAL A 45 29.78 1.78 -15.68
N GLU A 46 30.39 0.92 -14.87
CA GLU A 46 31.64 1.18 -14.14
C GLU A 46 32.77 1.67 -15.08
N ARG A 47 32.92 1.04 -16.26
CA ARG A 47 33.93 1.41 -17.27
C ARG A 47 33.65 2.74 -17.96
N SER A 48 32.40 3.21 -17.95
CA SER A 48 31.96 4.45 -18.60
C SER A 48 31.70 5.58 -17.61
N LEU A 49 31.97 5.39 -16.32
CA LEU A 49 31.70 6.35 -15.25
C LEU A 49 32.31 7.74 -15.50
N GLU A 50 33.49 7.79 -16.11
CA GLU A 50 34.21 9.05 -16.40
C GLU A 50 33.50 9.93 -17.43
N GLN A 51 32.58 9.37 -18.22
CA GLN A 51 31.80 10.08 -19.23
C GLN A 51 30.49 10.68 -18.67
N LEU A 52 30.14 10.31 -17.44
CA LEU A 52 28.92 10.77 -16.79
C LEU A 52 29.13 12.07 -16.04
N GLU A 53 28.05 12.82 -15.85
CA GLU A 53 27.98 13.97 -14.97
C GLU A 53 28.47 13.60 -13.55
N PRO A 54 29.20 14.50 -12.86
CA PRO A 54 29.80 14.21 -11.56
C PRO A 54 28.82 13.63 -10.52
N GLU A 55 27.57 14.11 -10.47
CA GLU A 55 26.54 13.62 -9.55
C GLU A 55 26.11 12.20 -9.87
N VAL A 56 25.95 11.89 -11.15
CA VAL A 56 25.59 10.54 -11.61
C VAL A 56 26.72 9.60 -11.27
N ARG A 57 27.97 10.00 -11.55
CA ARG A 57 29.17 9.23 -11.24
C ARG A 57 29.27 8.94 -9.75
N GLN A 58 29.19 9.98 -8.90
CA GLN A 58 29.29 9.83 -7.46
C GLN A 58 28.17 8.94 -6.91
N TYR A 59 26.92 9.19 -7.33
CA TYR A 59 25.79 8.39 -6.87
C TYR A 59 25.93 6.91 -7.26
N VAL A 60 26.31 6.63 -8.51
CA VAL A 60 26.56 5.25 -8.96
C VAL A 60 27.70 4.63 -8.16
N GLN A 61 28.81 5.33 -7.95
CA GLN A 61 29.95 4.82 -7.17
C GLN A 61 29.57 4.44 -5.73
N ASP A 62 28.76 5.26 -5.07
CA ASP A 62 28.33 5.02 -3.68
C ASP A 62 27.47 3.75 -3.53
N VAL A 63 26.70 3.43 -4.58
CA VAL A 63 25.80 2.26 -4.61
C VAL A 63 26.50 1.02 -5.17
N LEU A 64 27.35 1.18 -6.19
CA LEU A 64 27.77 0.10 -7.09
C LEU A 64 28.52 -1.01 -6.37
N THR A 65 29.47 -0.68 -5.48
CA THR A 65 30.24 -1.69 -4.73
C THR A 65 29.33 -2.53 -3.83
N GLN A 66 28.48 -1.86 -3.03
CA GLN A 66 27.60 -2.55 -2.08
C GLN A 66 26.56 -3.42 -2.80
N VAL A 67 26.00 -2.93 -3.92
CA VAL A 67 25.09 -3.73 -4.75
C VAL A 67 25.82 -4.90 -5.39
N TYR A 68 27.06 -4.71 -5.84
CA TYR A 68 27.86 -5.80 -6.40
C TYR A 68 28.13 -6.89 -5.36
N ASP A 69 28.44 -6.51 -4.12
CA ASP A 69 28.67 -7.46 -3.02
C ASP A 69 27.41 -8.28 -2.69
N VAL A 70 26.24 -7.64 -2.65
CA VAL A 70 24.96 -8.34 -2.50
C VAL A 70 24.76 -9.33 -3.65
N LEU A 71 24.92 -8.89 -4.91
CA LEU A 71 24.72 -9.75 -6.09
C LEU A 71 25.74 -10.89 -6.17
N MET A 72 26.97 -10.68 -5.70
CA MET A 72 28.00 -11.73 -5.65
C MET A 72 27.74 -12.76 -4.55
N GLY A 73 27.23 -12.33 -3.39
CA GLY A 73 26.84 -13.25 -2.30
C GLY A 73 25.79 -14.27 -2.74
N GLU A 74 24.85 -13.85 -3.58
CA GLU A 74 23.82 -14.74 -4.16
C GLU A 74 24.39 -15.76 -5.15
N ARG A 75 25.57 -15.51 -5.73
CA ARG A 75 26.27 -16.46 -6.62
C ARG A 75 26.98 -17.56 -5.83
N THR A 76 27.36 -17.30 -4.57
CA THR A 76 28.14 -18.22 -3.72
C THR A 76 27.28 -19.13 -2.85
N GLU A 77 26.00 -18.81 -2.64
CA GLU A 77 25.05 -19.73 -1.98
C GLU A 77 24.56 -20.82 -2.96
N GLU A 78 25.48 -21.69 -3.37
CA GLU A 78 25.14 -23.02 -3.87
C GLU A 78 24.52 -23.82 -2.72
N ALA A 79 23.28 -24.27 -2.92
CA ALA A 79 22.58 -25.25 -2.09
C ALA A 79 22.35 -24.88 -0.62
N VAL A 80 21.12 -24.48 -0.28
CA VAL A 80 20.41 -24.89 0.96
C VAL A 80 18.95 -24.36 0.89
N THR A 81 18.00 -25.30 1.05
CA THR A 81 16.55 -25.19 1.30
C THR A 81 15.58 -24.80 0.17
N ASP A 82 14.38 -25.38 0.24
CA ASP A 82 13.18 -25.32 -0.63
C ASP A 82 12.60 -23.90 -0.89
N ILE A 83 13.41 -22.85 -0.79
CA ILE A 83 12.95 -21.48 -1.07
C ILE A 83 12.96 -21.27 -2.58
N ASP A 84 11.78 -20.97 -3.14
CA ASP A 84 11.63 -20.69 -4.56
C ASP A 84 12.55 -19.54 -5.02
N LYS A 85 13.02 -19.63 -6.27
CA LYS A 85 13.97 -18.67 -6.84
C LYS A 85 13.38 -17.26 -6.93
N ALA A 86 12.07 -17.11 -7.06
CA ALA A 86 11.42 -15.82 -7.06
C ALA A 86 11.34 -15.22 -5.64
N SER A 87 11.06 -16.03 -4.62
CA SER A 87 11.18 -15.64 -3.21
C SER A 87 12.60 -15.14 -2.85
N ARG A 88 13.66 -15.77 -3.38
CA ARG A 88 15.03 -15.25 -3.24
C ARG A 88 15.23 -13.88 -3.90
N ALA A 89 14.64 -13.63 -5.07
CA ALA A 89 14.74 -12.33 -5.73
C ALA A 89 14.16 -11.20 -4.88
N ASN A 90 13.08 -11.46 -4.13
CA ASN A 90 12.51 -10.49 -3.21
C ASN A 90 13.50 -10.09 -2.11
N ILE A 91 14.20 -11.06 -1.51
CA ILE A 91 15.23 -10.82 -0.48
C ILE A 91 16.35 -9.92 -1.04
N VAL A 92 16.85 -10.23 -2.24
CA VAL A 92 17.92 -9.45 -2.89
C VAL A 92 17.47 -8.01 -3.17
N ILE A 93 16.26 -7.84 -3.70
CA ILE A 93 15.70 -6.51 -3.96
C ILE A 93 15.62 -5.70 -2.66
N HIS A 94 15.19 -6.31 -1.56
CA HIS A 94 15.13 -5.65 -0.26
C HIS A 94 16.50 -5.27 0.27
N LYS A 95 17.50 -6.16 0.21
CA LYS A 95 18.90 -5.85 0.55
C LYS A 95 19.42 -4.64 -0.22
N ILE A 96 19.20 -4.60 -1.55
CA ILE A 96 19.60 -3.47 -2.39
C ILE A 96 18.81 -2.20 -2.04
N SER A 97 17.52 -2.32 -1.72
CA SER A 97 16.70 -1.17 -1.33
C SER A 97 17.23 -0.49 -0.07
N HIS A 98 17.71 -1.24 0.92
CA HIS A 98 18.31 -0.68 2.14
C HIS A 98 19.63 0.06 1.87
N ILE A 99 20.45 -0.43 0.94
CA ILE A 99 21.66 0.28 0.48
C ILE A 99 21.29 1.64 -0.11
N ILE A 100 20.27 1.68 -0.97
CA ILE A 100 19.79 2.92 -1.59
C ILE A 100 19.16 3.85 -0.55
N GLU A 101 18.40 3.29 0.39
CA GLU A 101 17.73 4.04 1.45
C GLU A 101 18.73 4.79 2.33
N ALA A 102 19.86 4.15 2.67
CA ALA A 102 20.96 4.77 3.43
C ALA A 102 21.61 5.99 2.75
N LEU A 103 21.38 6.19 1.44
CA LEU A 103 21.85 7.36 0.70
C LEU A 103 20.81 8.49 0.62
N THR A 104 19.62 8.26 1.17
CA THR A 104 18.59 9.28 1.27
C THR A 104 19.05 10.27 2.35
N PRO A 105 19.05 11.60 2.08
CA PRO A 105 19.37 12.59 3.11
C PRO A 105 18.53 12.34 4.37
N ASP A 106 19.13 12.49 5.55
CA ASP A 106 18.44 12.40 6.83
C ASP A 106 17.16 13.22 6.73
N ARG A 107 16.05 12.50 6.69
CA ARG A 107 14.75 13.14 6.82
C ARG A 107 14.61 13.39 8.29
N GLU A 108 14.38 14.65 8.65
CA GLU A 108 13.80 14.98 9.94
C GLU A 108 12.69 13.95 10.17
N HIS A 109 12.91 13.08 11.16
CA HIS A 109 11.96 12.02 11.45
C HIS A 109 10.60 12.69 11.62
N GLY A 110 9.60 12.16 10.91
CA GLY A 110 8.24 12.70 10.90
C GLY A 110 7.73 12.94 12.33
N GLU A 111 6.67 13.74 12.45
CA GLU A 111 6.11 14.22 13.72
C GLU A 111 6.31 13.22 14.88
N ILE A 112 6.90 13.67 15.98
CA ILE A 112 7.06 12.82 17.17
C ILE A 112 5.68 12.62 17.78
N TYR A 113 5.23 11.36 17.85
CA TYR A 113 3.89 11.03 18.33
C TYR A 113 3.96 10.53 19.75
N LYS A 114 2.90 10.79 20.52
CA LYS A 114 2.78 10.19 21.84
C LYS A 114 2.32 8.74 21.69
N VAL A 115 3.20 7.80 22.02
CA VAL A 115 2.86 6.37 22.06
C VAL A 115 2.28 6.00 23.42
N THR A 116 1.03 5.56 23.43
CA THR A 116 0.31 5.06 24.61
C THR A 116 0.34 3.53 24.64
N ARG A 117 0.40 2.97 25.86
CA ARG A 117 0.33 1.52 26.11
C ARG A 117 -0.74 1.27 27.17
N LEU A 118 -1.81 0.58 26.79
CA LEU A 118 -2.93 0.26 27.67
C LEU A 118 -3.02 -1.26 27.85
N SER A 119 -3.14 -1.74 29.08
CA SER A 119 -3.39 -3.17 29.30
C SER A 119 -4.79 -3.55 28.86
N LEU A 120 -4.95 -4.74 28.29
CA LEU A 120 -6.27 -5.23 27.87
C LEU A 120 -7.21 -5.42 29.06
N GLU A 121 -6.68 -5.74 30.25
CA GLU A 121 -7.49 -5.82 31.47
C GLU A 121 -8.13 -4.48 31.84
N SER A 122 -7.38 -3.38 31.70
CA SER A 122 -7.91 -2.02 31.93
C SER A 122 -8.97 -1.70 30.88
N LEU A 123 -8.67 -1.99 29.60
CA LEU A 123 -9.59 -1.75 28.49
C LEU A 123 -10.92 -2.51 28.66
N VAL A 124 -10.88 -3.80 29.02
CA VAL A 124 -12.07 -4.62 29.30
C VAL A 124 -12.83 -4.09 30.51
N SER A 125 -12.12 -3.61 31.54
CA SER A 125 -12.76 -3.04 32.73
C SER A 125 -13.48 -1.71 32.44
N GLU A 126 -12.96 -0.92 31.49
CA GLU A 126 -13.56 0.35 31.06
C GLU A 126 -14.72 0.20 30.06
N ARG A 127 -14.78 -0.95 29.37
CA ARG A 127 -15.76 -1.27 28.31
C ARG A 127 -16.28 -2.72 28.41
N PRO A 128 -16.82 -3.15 29.57
CA PRO A 128 -17.21 -4.55 29.79
C PRO A 128 -18.45 -4.97 28.97
N ASP A 129 -19.23 -4.00 28.50
CA ASP A 129 -20.36 -4.16 27.60
C ASP A 129 -19.93 -4.42 26.15
N ARG A 130 -18.73 -3.97 25.77
CA ARG A 130 -18.19 -4.12 24.41
C ARG A 130 -17.10 -5.16 24.29
N LEU A 131 -16.39 -5.45 25.39
CA LEU A 131 -15.17 -6.26 25.37
C LEU A 131 -15.20 -7.31 26.47
N ARG A 132 -14.70 -8.51 26.16
CA ARG A 132 -14.45 -9.56 27.15
C ARG A 132 -13.27 -10.44 26.73
N PHE A 133 -12.65 -11.09 27.70
CA PHE A 133 -11.75 -12.20 27.37
C PHE A 133 -12.55 -13.47 27.08
N SER A 134 -12.07 -14.25 26.13
CA SER A 134 -12.59 -15.58 25.85
C SER A 134 -11.46 -16.55 25.46
N THR A 135 -11.81 -17.80 25.25
CA THR A 135 -10.89 -18.83 24.75
C THR A 135 -11.61 -19.61 23.68
N GLU A 136 -11.13 -19.48 22.45
CA GLU A 136 -11.83 -19.95 21.27
C GLU A 136 -11.01 -21.00 20.52
N ARG A 137 -11.69 -21.97 19.95
CA ARG A 137 -11.10 -22.91 18.98
C ARG A 137 -11.54 -22.60 17.54
N THR A 138 -12.53 -21.73 17.37
CA THR A 138 -13.05 -21.33 16.06
C THR A 138 -13.11 -19.81 15.98
N LEU A 139 -12.60 -19.24 14.90
CA LEU A 139 -12.62 -17.80 14.63
C LEU A 139 -13.54 -17.49 13.46
N LYS A 140 -14.31 -16.40 13.56
CA LYS A 140 -15.11 -15.87 12.45
C LYS A 140 -14.30 -14.83 11.68
N ILE A 141 -13.94 -15.17 10.44
CA ILE A 141 -13.09 -14.33 9.58
C ILE A 141 -13.73 -14.21 8.20
N GLY A 142 -13.92 -12.98 7.71
CA GLY A 142 -14.41 -12.71 6.35
C GLY A 142 -15.78 -13.33 6.03
N GLY A 143 -16.64 -13.50 7.03
CA GLY A 143 -17.93 -14.18 6.89
C GLY A 143 -17.87 -15.71 6.92
N GLY A 144 -16.67 -16.30 7.03
CA GLY A 144 -16.44 -17.73 7.22
C GLY A 144 -15.98 -18.08 8.64
N GLU A 145 -15.76 -19.37 8.88
CA GLU A 145 -15.22 -19.90 10.14
C GLU A 145 -13.92 -20.66 9.87
N ILE A 146 -12.92 -20.42 10.72
CA ILE A 146 -11.65 -21.14 10.70
C ILE A 146 -11.49 -21.90 12.02
N GLU A 147 -11.25 -23.21 11.95
CA GLU A 147 -10.91 -24.03 13.12
C GLU A 147 -9.39 -23.94 13.38
N LEU A 148 -9.03 -23.61 14.62
CA LEU A 148 -7.65 -23.52 15.10
C LEU A 148 -7.15 -24.89 15.58
N GLU A 149 -5.83 -25.10 15.50
CA GLU A 149 -5.18 -26.34 15.95
C GLU A 149 -5.32 -26.55 17.47
N ALA A 150 -5.42 -25.47 18.24
CA ALA A 150 -5.65 -25.48 19.68
C ALA A 150 -6.51 -24.28 20.11
N PRO A 151 -7.18 -24.34 21.28
CA PRO A 151 -7.87 -23.18 21.83
C PRO A 151 -6.89 -22.05 22.14
N VAL A 152 -7.20 -20.83 21.68
CA VAL A 152 -6.38 -19.63 21.90
C VAL A 152 -7.12 -18.61 22.75
N LYS A 153 -6.36 -17.84 23.54
CA LYS A 153 -6.91 -16.71 24.30
C LYS A 153 -7.27 -15.60 23.32
N CYS A 154 -8.47 -15.04 23.48
CA CYS A 154 -8.98 -13.97 22.63
C CYS A 154 -9.41 -12.76 23.46
N ILE A 155 -9.39 -11.59 22.82
CA ILE A 155 -10.25 -10.47 23.18
C ILE A 155 -11.45 -10.48 22.23
N SER A 156 -12.64 -10.65 22.77
CA SER A 156 -13.89 -10.67 22.01
C SER A 156 -14.53 -9.29 22.00
N ILE A 157 -15.00 -8.87 20.83
CA ILE A 157 -15.70 -7.61 20.61
C ILE A 157 -17.17 -7.89 20.36
N TYR A 158 -18.05 -7.17 21.04
CA TYR A 158 -19.49 -7.23 20.80
C TYR A 158 -19.90 -6.26 19.70
N SER A 159 -20.57 -6.82 18.69
CA SER A 159 -21.29 -6.10 17.64
C SER A 159 -22.69 -5.76 18.12
N GLU A 160 -22.98 -4.47 18.16
CA GLU A 160 -24.28 -3.95 18.61
C GLU A 160 -25.34 -4.11 17.52
N ILE A 161 -24.92 -4.09 16.25
CA ILE A 161 -25.86 -4.23 15.12
C ILE A 161 -26.23 -5.70 14.89
N ARG A 162 -25.26 -6.62 15.05
CA ARG A 162 -25.46 -8.05 14.76
C ARG A 162 -25.80 -8.87 16.00
N ASP A 163 -25.75 -8.26 17.19
CA ASP A 163 -25.95 -8.92 18.48
C ASP A 163 -25.06 -10.17 18.63
N GLU A 164 -23.78 -10.02 18.30
CA GLU A 164 -22.83 -11.12 18.21
C GLU A 164 -21.43 -10.75 18.73
N TRP A 165 -20.72 -11.74 19.28
CA TRP A 165 -19.33 -11.58 19.71
C TRP A 165 -18.34 -12.08 18.65
N TYR A 166 -17.38 -11.25 18.29
CA TYR A 166 -16.31 -11.56 17.35
C TYR A 166 -14.97 -11.66 18.09
N PRO A 167 -14.36 -12.87 18.17
CA PRO A 167 -13.10 -13.06 18.86
C PRO A 167 -11.91 -12.62 17.99
N ILE A 168 -11.01 -11.84 18.59
CA ILE A 168 -9.67 -11.55 18.07
C ILE A 168 -8.67 -12.37 18.90
N PRO A 169 -7.89 -13.28 18.29
CA PRO A 169 -6.87 -14.02 19.02
C PRO A 169 -5.78 -13.09 19.53
N LEU A 170 -5.20 -13.41 20.69
CA LEU A 170 -4.05 -12.67 21.20
C LEU A 170 -2.74 -13.27 20.65
N PRO A 171 -1.71 -12.46 20.39
CA PRO A 171 -0.41 -12.97 19.98
C PRO A 171 0.15 -13.97 21.01
N LEU A 172 0.78 -15.04 20.52
CA LEU A 172 1.31 -16.11 21.37
C LEU A 172 2.63 -15.77 22.06
N SER A 173 3.33 -14.73 21.60
CA SER A 173 4.64 -14.32 22.10
C SER A 173 4.84 -12.81 22.07
N ASP A 174 5.75 -12.30 22.91
CA ASP A 174 6.14 -10.89 22.95
C ASP A 174 6.89 -10.42 21.69
N LYS A 175 7.22 -11.35 20.79
CA LYS A 175 7.88 -11.08 19.51
C LYS A 175 6.88 -10.84 18.39
N MET A 176 5.58 -10.94 18.67
CA MET A 176 4.51 -10.80 17.70
C MET A 176 3.46 -9.79 18.18
N ALA A 177 2.94 -9.00 17.25
CA ALA A 177 1.80 -8.13 17.50
C ALA A 177 0.86 -8.10 16.30
N HIS A 178 -0.45 -8.10 16.55
CA HIS A 178 -1.42 -7.82 15.50
C HIS A 178 -1.30 -6.37 15.04
N LYS A 179 -1.42 -6.16 13.73
CA LYS A 179 -1.46 -4.86 13.05
C LYS A 179 -2.76 -4.73 12.24
N GLY A 180 -3.06 -3.52 11.79
CA GLY A 180 -4.19 -3.30 10.89
C GLY A 180 -5.56 -3.31 11.59
N GLY A 181 -6.50 -4.13 11.11
CA GLY A 181 -7.91 -4.08 11.54
C GLY A 181 -8.14 -4.41 13.01
N ALA A 182 -7.57 -5.50 13.49
CA ALA A 182 -7.76 -5.97 14.86
C ALA A 182 -7.46 -4.91 15.94
N PRO A 183 -6.24 -4.33 16.01
CA PRO A 183 -5.96 -3.28 16.99
C PRO A 183 -6.76 -1.99 16.73
N ARG A 184 -7.07 -1.67 15.47
CA ARG A 184 -7.83 -0.47 15.10
C ARG A 184 -9.24 -0.48 15.67
N VAL A 185 -9.92 -1.63 15.67
CA VAL A 185 -11.26 -1.74 16.28
C VAL A 185 -11.20 -1.51 17.80
N LEU A 186 -10.17 -2.01 18.47
CA LEU A 186 -9.98 -1.78 19.91
C LEU A 186 -9.76 -0.29 20.22
N VAL A 187 -8.97 0.42 19.41
CA VAL A 187 -8.77 1.87 19.55
C VAL A 187 -10.10 2.62 19.33
N LYS A 188 -10.91 2.21 18.35
CA LYS A 188 -12.26 2.78 18.13
C LYS A 188 -13.19 2.64 19.33
N ILE A 189 -13.23 1.45 19.93
CA ILE A 189 -14.06 1.20 21.13
C ILE A 189 -13.57 2.03 22.32
N LEU A 190 -12.26 2.12 22.51
CA LEU A 190 -11.66 2.96 23.54
C LEU A 190 -12.06 4.43 23.37
N ALA A 191 -11.85 4.95 22.14
CA ALA A 191 -12.09 6.35 21.78
C ALA A 191 -13.57 6.74 21.67
N GLY A 192 -14.50 5.78 21.75
CA GLY A 192 -15.93 6.03 21.60
C GLY A 192 -16.34 6.41 20.17
N ALA A 193 -15.71 5.77 19.18
CA ALA A 193 -16.01 5.99 17.76
C ALA A 193 -17.48 5.64 17.43
N PRO A 194 -18.06 6.23 16.35
CA PRO A 194 -19.40 5.86 15.90
C PRO A 194 -19.52 4.36 15.65
N ALA A 195 -20.63 3.76 16.09
CA ALA A 195 -20.86 2.32 16.05
C ALA A 195 -20.71 1.76 14.62
N GLU A 196 -21.23 2.47 13.62
CA GLU A 196 -21.18 2.11 12.21
C GLU A 196 -19.74 1.89 11.73
N THR A 197 -18.78 2.68 12.24
CA THR A 197 -17.37 2.55 11.86
C THR A 197 -16.67 1.35 12.49
N ILE A 198 -17.17 0.87 13.63
CA ILE A 198 -16.72 -0.37 14.28
C ILE A 198 -17.33 -1.56 13.52
N GLU A 199 -18.62 -1.48 13.21
CA GLU A 199 -19.39 -2.54 12.57
C GLU A 199 -18.95 -2.83 11.13
N ALA A 200 -18.45 -1.81 10.42
CA ALA A 200 -17.82 -1.93 9.12
C ALA A 200 -16.51 -2.76 9.13
N GLU A 201 -15.97 -3.08 10.31
CA GLU A 201 -14.78 -3.91 10.49
C GLU A 201 -15.07 -5.30 11.03
N LEU A 202 -16.33 -5.58 11.38
CA LEU A 202 -16.75 -6.84 11.98
C LEU A 202 -17.60 -7.67 10.98
N PRO A 203 -17.41 -9.00 10.90
CA PRO A 203 -16.25 -9.73 11.42
C PRO A 203 -14.94 -9.24 10.77
N PRO A 204 -13.77 -9.38 11.44
CA PRO A 204 -12.48 -9.11 10.81
C PRO A 204 -12.33 -9.89 9.50
N ASN A 205 -11.85 -9.25 8.44
CA ASN A 205 -11.67 -9.92 7.14
C ASN A 205 -10.48 -10.86 7.13
N ASP A 206 -9.45 -10.51 7.89
CA ASP A 206 -8.16 -11.15 7.99
C ASP A 206 -7.47 -10.68 9.29
N PHE A 207 -6.45 -11.42 9.69
CA PHE A 207 -5.53 -10.99 10.75
C PHE A 207 -4.14 -10.82 10.14
N ASP A 208 -3.53 -9.66 10.42
CA ASP A 208 -2.16 -9.35 10.04
C ASP A 208 -1.30 -9.25 11.31
N VAL A 209 -0.03 -9.65 11.21
CA VAL A 209 0.94 -9.53 12.31
C VAL A 209 2.25 -8.92 11.86
N ILE A 210 2.90 -8.25 12.80
CA ILE A 210 4.32 -7.91 12.76
C ILE A 210 5.06 -8.86 13.70
N ALA A 211 6.20 -9.39 13.25
CA ALA A 211 6.99 -10.34 14.01
C ALA A 211 8.49 -10.01 14.00
N VAL A 212 9.19 -10.41 15.07
CA VAL A 212 10.64 -10.25 15.23
C VAL A 212 11.31 -11.61 15.40
N GLY A 213 12.42 -11.82 14.71
CA GLY A 213 13.26 -13.02 14.88
C GLY A 213 13.23 -13.94 13.67
N ASP A 214 13.08 -15.24 13.92
CA ASP A 214 13.09 -16.27 12.89
C ASP A 214 11.77 -16.30 12.13
N GLN A 215 11.83 -16.27 10.79
CA GLN A 215 10.65 -16.22 9.94
C GLN A 215 9.82 -17.51 10.01
N ALA A 216 10.44 -18.68 10.02
CA ALA A 216 9.71 -19.94 10.04
C ALA A 216 8.94 -20.12 11.36
N GLN A 217 9.56 -19.74 12.48
CA GLN A 217 8.90 -19.72 13.78
C GLN A 217 7.76 -18.69 13.83
N ALA A 218 7.96 -17.49 13.26
CA ALA A 218 6.92 -16.46 13.21
C ALA A 218 5.72 -16.90 12.36
N GLU A 219 5.95 -17.52 11.20
CA GLU A 219 4.89 -18.09 10.35
C GLU A 219 4.11 -19.20 11.07
N LEU A 220 4.79 -20.05 11.83
CA LEU A 220 4.15 -21.11 12.62
C LEU A 220 3.28 -20.55 13.76
N GLU A 221 3.78 -19.56 14.49
CA GLU A 221 3.02 -18.86 15.53
C GLU A 221 1.81 -18.10 14.96
N ALA A 222 1.99 -17.45 13.80
CA ALA A 222 0.95 -16.69 13.12
C ALA A 222 -0.18 -17.61 12.62
N LYS A 223 0.18 -18.74 12.01
CA LYS A 223 -0.79 -19.74 11.57
C LYS A 223 -1.62 -20.29 12.75
N ALA A 224 -1.01 -20.49 13.92
CA ALA A 224 -1.70 -20.98 15.12
C ALA A 224 -2.79 -20.02 15.63
N ILE A 225 -2.75 -18.75 15.25
CA ILE A 225 -3.76 -17.74 15.56
C ILE A 225 -4.58 -17.32 14.33
N GLY A 226 -4.60 -18.14 13.27
CA GLY A 226 -5.44 -17.91 12.09
C GLY A 226 -4.96 -16.77 11.17
N VAL A 227 -3.67 -16.43 11.22
CA VAL A 227 -3.05 -15.47 10.29
C VAL A 227 -2.51 -16.23 9.08
N ASP A 228 -2.84 -15.75 7.88
CA ASP A 228 -2.31 -16.28 6.63
C ASP A 228 -0.82 -15.96 6.47
N LYS A 229 -0.10 -16.77 5.67
CA LYS A 229 1.34 -16.58 5.42
C LYS A 229 1.66 -15.16 4.92
N ASP A 230 0.79 -14.60 4.08
CA ASP A 230 0.95 -13.26 3.50
C ASP A 230 0.70 -12.13 4.53
N GLY A 231 0.10 -12.44 5.68
CA GLY A 231 -0.19 -11.51 6.77
C GLY A 231 0.98 -11.28 7.72
N VAL A 232 2.11 -11.98 7.55
CA VAL A 232 3.28 -11.90 8.44
C VAL A 232 4.32 -10.89 7.91
N GLU A 233 4.54 -9.80 8.66
CA GLU A 233 5.56 -8.80 8.36
C GLU A 233 6.76 -8.95 9.31
N MET A 234 7.91 -9.38 8.77
CA MET A 234 9.14 -9.53 9.55
C MET A 234 9.87 -8.19 9.70
N VAL A 235 10.22 -7.84 10.94
CA VAL A 235 11.08 -6.69 11.25
C VAL A 235 12.24 -7.09 12.16
N GLN A 236 13.35 -6.35 12.10
CA GLN A 236 14.50 -6.60 12.97
C GLN A 236 14.21 -6.21 14.43
N LYS A 237 13.48 -5.12 14.62
CA LYS A 237 13.05 -4.59 15.91
C LYS A 237 11.82 -3.71 15.69
N VAL A 238 10.90 -3.74 16.66
CA VAL A 238 9.76 -2.80 16.66
C VAL A 238 10.21 -1.49 17.32
N ASP A 239 10.53 -0.49 16.51
CA ASP A 239 10.51 0.91 16.93
C ASP A 239 9.11 1.46 16.67
N TYR A 240 8.33 1.71 17.72
CA TYR A 240 6.94 2.15 17.57
C TYR A 240 6.81 3.49 16.84
N GLN A 241 7.74 4.42 17.06
CA GLN A 241 7.70 5.74 16.43
C GLN A 241 7.91 5.59 14.93
N GLN A 242 8.97 4.87 14.54
CA GLN A 242 9.27 4.60 13.14
C GLN A 242 8.16 3.77 12.49
N TYR A 243 7.70 2.72 13.17
CA TYR A 243 6.66 1.83 12.66
C TYR A 243 5.35 2.60 12.39
N PHE A 244 4.87 3.37 13.36
CA PHE A 244 3.66 4.18 13.19
C PHE A 244 3.83 5.21 12.08
N SER A 245 4.96 5.92 12.00
CA SER A 245 5.21 6.88 10.90
C SER A 245 5.22 6.24 9.50
N SER A 246 5.41 4.92 9.40
CA SER A 246 5.38 4.19 8.13
C SER A 246 3.97 3.80 7.67
N ARG A 247 2.96 3.91 8.55
CA ARG A 247 1.59 3.46 8.26
C ARG A 247 0.91 4.34 7.22
N ASP A 248 0.08 3.72 6.39
CA ASP A 248 -0.62 4.40 5.30
C ASP A 248 -1.54 5.52 5.78
N ILE A 249 -2.32 5.23 6.82
CA ILE A 249 -3.21 6.19 7.47
C ILE A 249 -2.95 6.21 8.97
N ASP A 250 -3.23 7.35 9.59
CA ASP A 250 -3.08 7.61 11.03
C ASP A 250 -3.80 6.58 11.91
N LEU A 251 -5.02 6.21 11.53
CA LEU A 251 -5.84 5.23 12.24
C LEU A 251 -5.20 3.83 12.31
N ASN A 252 -4.25 3.52 11.42
CA ASN A 252 -3.50 2.26 11.43
C ASN A 252 -2.26 2.30 12.35
N SER A 253 -1.98 3.42 13.02
CA SER A 253 -0.86 3.58 13.96
C SER A 253 -1.20 2.98 15.33
N CYS A 254 -1.53 1.70 15.32
CA CYS A 254 -1.87 0.88 16.47
C CYS A 254 -1.44 -0.59 16.31
N LEU A 255 -1.18 -1.26 17.43
CA LEU A 255 -0.74 -2.64 17.54
C LEU A 255 -1.39 -3.30 18.76
N LEU A 256 -1.68 -4.58 18.65
CA LEU A 256 -2.12 -5.42 19.77
C LEU A 256 -1.00 -6.43 20.03
N ALA A 257 -0.24 -6.21 21.11
CA ALA A 257 0.98 -6.96 21.44
C ALA A 257 0.82 -7.63 22.80
N GLY A 258 0.82 -8.96 22.83
CA GLY A 258 0.57 -9.73 24.06
C GLY A 258 -0.72 -9.32 24.76
N ASP A 259 -0.60 -8.73 25.96
CA ASP A 259 -1.69 -8.26 26.80
C ASP A 259 -1.93 -6.74 26.72
N LYS A 260 -1.41 -6.06 25.69
CA LYS A 260 -1.46 -4.60 25.57
C LYS A 260 -1.95 -4.13 24.20
N LEU A 261 -2.75 -3.08 24.24
CA LEU A 261 -3.02 -2.22 23.09
C LEU A 261 -2.00 -1.08 23.08
N ILE A 262 -1.28 -0.92 21.97
CA ILE A 262 -0.25 0.10 21.78
C ILE A 262 -0.69 0.98 20.62
N TYR A 263 -0.78 2.29 20.81
CA TYR A 263 -1.32 3.18 19.78
C TYR A 263 -0.73 4.59 19.90
N SER A 264 -0.80 5.34 18.81
CA SER A 264 -0.46 6.77 18.77
C SER A 264 -1.66 7.66 19.11
N ASP A 265 -1.40 8.85 19.62
CA ASP A 265 -2.38 9.94 19.75
C ASP A 265 -3.08 10.31 18.43
N ALA A 266 -2.37 10.21 17.30
CA ALA A 266 -2.96 10.36 15.97
C ALA A 266 -4.03 9.29 15.69
N ALA A 267 -3.76 8.02 16.00
CA ALA A 267 -4.73 6.94 15.82
C ALA A 267 -5.96 7.11 16.73
N GLU A 268 -5.76 7.54 17.97
CA GLU A 268 -6.84 7.83 18.91
C GLU A 268 -7.72 8.99 18.42
N THR A 269 -7.10 10.08 17.94
CA THR A 269 -7.81 11.24 17.37
C THR A 269 -8.60 10.86 16.13
N ALA A 270 -8.01 10.08 15.22
CA ALA A 270 -8.69 9.59 14.03
C ALA A 270 -9.86 8.67 14.36
N ALA A 271 -9.70 7.82 15.38
CA ALA A 271 -10.76 6.94 15.86
C ALA A 271 -11.91 7.74 16.50
N GLN A 272 -11.59 8.72 17.35
CA GLN A 272 -12.58 9.55 18.04
C GLN A 272 -13.38 10.42 17.07
N THR A 273 -12.72 11.02 16.08
CA THR A 273 -13.35 11.96 15.14
C THR A 273 -13.97 11.26 13.92
N GLY A 274 -13.57 10.02 13.64
CA GLY A 274 -13.87 9.31 12.40
C GLY A 274 -13.12 9.86 11.18
N LYS A 275 -12.31 10.91 11.33
CA LYS A 275 -11.56 11.55 10.24
C LYS A 275 -10.18 10.94 10.13
N ILE A 276 -9.84 10.47 8.95
CA ILE A 276 -8.54 9.85 8.67
C ILE A 276 -7.66 10.75 7.81
N GLN A 277 -6.35 10.61 7.97
CA GLN A 277 -5.37 11.30 7.14
C GLN A 277 -4.30 10.32 6.63
N ILE A 278 -3.72 10.67 5.48
CA ILE A 278 -2.50 10.00 5.04
C ILE A 278 -1.40 10.27 6.07
N PHE A 279 -0.64 9.25 6.41
CA PHE A 279 0.36 9.34 7.47
C PHE A 279 1.76 9.07 6.95
N ALA A 280 1.93 8.04 6.10
CA ALA A 280 3.24 7.63 5.60
C ALA A 280 3.98 8.70 4.78
N ASP A 281 5.09 9.20 5.32
CA ASP A 281 6.01 10.11 4.64
C ASP A 281 6.72 9.45 3.46
N ASP A 282 7.35 8.29 3.67
CA ASP A 282 7.94 7.47 2.62
C ASP A 282 8.27 6.06 3.13
N ARG A 283 7.94 5.04 2.34
CA ARG A 283 8.19 3.63 2.68
C ARG A 283 9.29 3.04 1.80
N GLY A 284 10.35 3.80 1.56
CA GLY A 284 11.49 3.41 0.74
C GLY A 284 11.05 2.86 -0.63
N LEU A 285 11.32 1.57 -0.86
CA LEU A 285 10.95 0.80 -2.06
C LEU A 285 9.48 0.95 -2.46
N TYR A 286 8.58 1.06 -1.47
CA TYR A 286 7.15 1.15 -1.69
C TYR A 286 6.66 2.57 -2.00
N GLY A 287 7.53 3.57 -1.85
CA GLY A 287 7.28 4.98 -2.15
C GLY A 287 6.48 5.71 -1.07
N SER A 288 6.10 6.94 -1.39
CA SER A 288 5.31 7.82 -0.52
C SER A 288 3.88 7.94 -1.00
N GLU A 289 2.95 8.20 -0.07
CA GLU A 289 1.53 8.40 -0.36
C GLU A 289 1.21 9.86 -0.73
N PHE A 290 2.17 10.77 -0.55
CA PHE A 290 2.04 12.18 -0.88
C PHE A 290 3.39 12.76 -1.38
N TYR A 291 3.38 14.00 -1.84
CA TYR A 291 4.57 14.83 -2.09
C TYR A 291 4.30 16.27 -1.66
N TYR A 292 5.35 17.07 -1.53
CA TYR A 292 5.20 18.50 -1.27
C TYR A 292 5.30 19.28 -2.58
N TYR A 293 4.36 20.22 -2.79
CA TYR A 293 4.38 21.21 -3.86
C TYR A 293 4.12 22.59 -3.25
N ASP A 294 5.08 23.50 -3.38
CA ASP A 294 5.00 24.84 -2.76
C ASP A 294 4.60 24.81 -1.26
N LYS A 295 5.27 23.93 -0.50
CA LYS A 295 5.00 23.65 0.93
C LYS A 295 3.64 23.02 1.24
N GLU A 296 2.79 22.82 0.25
CA GLU A 296 1.51 22.12 0.40
C GLU A 296 1.70 20.62 0.26
N ARG A 297 1.04 19.86 1.13
CA ARG A 297 1.05 18.40 1.10
C ARG A 297 0.03 17.92 0.06
N ILE A 298 0.52 17.38 -1.04
CA ILE A 298 -0.29 16.86 -2.14
C ILE A 298 -0.39 15.35 -2.08
N ILE A 299 -1.59 14.85 -1.84
CA ILE A 299 -1.89 13.42 -1.77
C ILE A 299 -1.75 12.82 -3.18
N LYS A 300 -0.99 11.73 -3.34
CA LYS A 300 -0.86 11.03 -4.62
C LYS A 300 -2.06 10.12 -4.84
N ASN A 301 -2.26 9.67 -6.08
CA ASN A 301 -3.28 8.70 -6.46
C ASN A 301 -3.36 7.46 -5.53
N ARG A 302 -2.23 6.92 -5.07
CA ARG A 302 -2.20 5.81 -4.10
C ARG A 302 -2.70 6.22 -2.70
N GLY A 303 -2.41 7.44 -2.25
CA GLY A 303 -2.96 7.99 -1.01
C GLY A 303 -4.46 8.22 -1.13
N LEU A 304 -4.91 8.82 -2.25
CA LEU A 304 -6.34 8.98 -2.54
C LEU A 304 -7.07 7.64 -2.50
N TYR A 305 -6.49 6.61 -3.11
CA TYR A 305 -7.00 5.23 -3.04
C TYR A 305 -7.24 4.76 -1.61
N ARG A 306 -6.32 5.05 -0.67
CA ARG A 306 -6.46 4.64 0.74
C ARG A 306 -7.62 5.37 1.41
N LEU A 307 -7.70 6.69 1.24
CA LEU A 307 -8.75 7.51 1.82
C LEU A 307 -10.14 7.10 1.30
N PHE A 308 -10.28 6.99 -0.02
CA PHE A 308 -11.55 6.65 -0.66
C PHE A 308 -12.00 5.26 -0.25
N LYS A 309 -11.07 4.29 -0.22
CA LYS A 309 -11.36 2.93 0.22
C LYS A 309 -11.91 2.92 1.65
N PHE A 310 -11.24 3.58 2.58
CA PHE A 310 -11.63 3.53 3.99
C PHE A 310 -13.02 4.14 4.21
N VAL A 311 -13.30 5.29 3.61
CA VAL A 311 -14.61 5.97 3.77
C VAL A 311 -15.72 5.24 3.01
N ALA A 312 -15.47 4.75 1.79
CA ALA A 312 -16.45 3.97 1.03
C ALA A 312 -16.78 2.63 1.71
N GLU A 313 -15.82 2.01 2.39
CA GLU A 313 -16.05 0.82 3.23
C GLU A 313 -16.75 1.12 4.56
N GLY A 314 -16.95 2.39 4.92
CA GLY A 314 -17.56 2.80 6.20
C GLY A 314 -16.61 2.73 7.39
N LYS A 315 -15.31 2.50 7.16
CA LYS A 315 -14.30 2.37 8.24
C LYS A 315 -13.85 3.72 8.82
N ALA A 316 -14.22 4.81 8.17
CA ALA A 316 -14.01 6.18 8.57
C ALA A 316 -15.19 7.02 8.07
N THR A 317 -15.48 8.16 8.71
CA THR A 317 -16.56 9.06 8.31
C THR A 317 -16.12 10.01 7.18
N GLY A 318 -14.85 10.43 7.20
CA GLY A 318 -14.33 11.34 6.18
C GLY A 318 -12.83 11.59 6.25
N PHE A 319 -12.37 12.54 5.44
CA PHE A 319 -11.01 13.06 5.43
C PHE A 319 -10.99 14.51 4.94
N ASP A 320 -9.94 15.25 5.30
CA ASP A 320 -9.74 16.61 4.79
C ASP A 320 -9.07 16.57 3.40
N PHE A 321 -9.53 17.44 2.50
CA PHE A 321 -9.09 17.50 1.12
C PHE A 321 -8.83 18.93 0.66
N ASN A 322 -7.74 19.14 -0.07
CA ASN A 322 -7.38 20.46 -0.63
C ASN A 322 -7.80 20.53 -2.11
N LYS A 323 -8.31 21.67 -2.57
CA LYS A 323 -8.70 21.84 -3.99
C LYS A 323 -7.51 21.67 -4.94
N LEU A 324 -6.30 22.05 -4.51
CA LEU A 324 -5.09 21.81 -5.29
C LEU A 324 -4.89 20.32 -5.62
N ASN A 325 -5.40 19.44 -4.77
CA ASN A 325 -5.33 17.99 -4.90
C ASN A 325 -6.29 17.42 -5.95
N GLU A 326 -7.27 18.17 -6.44
CA GLU A 326 -8.20 17.78 -7.50
C GLU A 326 -7.47 17.53 -8.84
N GLN A 327 -6.31 18.17 -9.04
CA GLN A 327 -5.47 17.99 -10.22
C GLN A 327 -4.70 16.66 -10.23
N VAL A 328 -4.72 15.91 -9.13
CA VAL A 328 -4.11 14.58 -9.07
C VAL A 328 -5.12 13.56 -9.59
N ASP A 329 -4.86 13.02 -10.78
CA ASP A 329 -5.69 11.96 -11.35
C ASP A 329 -5.54 10.66 -10.56
N PHE A 330 -6.68 10.10 -10.14
CA PHE A 330 -6.78 8.80 -9.51
C PHE A 330 -6.23 7.66 -10.40
N GLY A 331 -6.35 7.80 -11.73
CA GLY A 331 -5.80 6.88 -12.74
C GLY A 331 -6.23 5.42 -12.57
N ILE A 332 -5.29 4.48 -12.72
CA ILE A 332 -5.55 3.04 -12.61
C ILE A 332 -6.18 2.60 -11.28
N TYR A 333 -6.07 3.41 -10.22
CA TYR A 333 -6.68 3.08 -8.93
C TYR A 333 -8.21 3.08 -8.95
N TRP A 334 -8.84 3.68 -9.97
CA TRP A 334 -10.27 3.48 -10.27
C TRP A 334 -10.58 2.00 -10.44
N LEU A 335 -9.82 1.33 -11.32
CA LEU A 335 -10.02 -0.07 -11.67
C LEU A 335 -9.66 -0.99 -10.50
N VAL A 336 -8.62 -0.64 -9.73
CA VAL A 336 -8.23 -1.39 -8.54
C VAL A 336 -9.33 -1.37 -7.46
N LEU A 337 -9.94 -0.21 -7.17
CA LEU A 337 -11.07 -0.14 -6.24
C LEU A 337 -12.33 -0.75 -6.80
N GLY A 338 -12.64 -0.49 -8.08
CA GLY A 338 -13.77 -1.08 -8.77
C GLY A 338 -13.75 -2.61 -8.65
N ARG A 339 -12.63 -3.25 -8.99
CA ARG A 339 -12.44 -4.70 -8.86
C ARG A 339 -12.63 -5.19 -7.42
N LYS A 340 -12.17 -4.41 -6.42
CA LYS A 340 -12.31 -4.79 -5.01
C LYS A 340 -13.77 -4.71 -4.54
N PHE A 341 -14.50 -3.66 -4.92
CA PHE A 341 -15.88 -3.46 -4.50
C PHE A 341 -16.87 -4.33 -5.27
N MET A 342 -16.57 -4.64 -6.54
CA MET A 342 -17.34 -5.62 -7.34
C MET A 342 -17.36 -7.04 -6.77
N ARG A 343 -16.41 -7.38 -5.88
CA ARG A 343 -16.30 -8.70 -5.23
C ARG A 343 -16.95 -8.76 -3.85
N LYS A 344 -17.58 -7.68 -3.38
CA LYS A 344 -18.31 -7.65 -2.10
C LYS A 344 -19.75 -8.11 -2.28
N ASP A 345 -20.42 -8.42 -1.17
CA ASP A 345 -21.81 -8.89 -1.16
C ASP A 345 -22.79 -7.87 -1.74
N ASP A 346 -22.52 -6.57 -1.55
CA ASP A 346 -23.26 -5.47 -2.15
C ASP A 346 -22.33 -4.54 -2.98
N PRO A 347 -22.04 -4.91 -4.24
CA PRO A 347 -21.23 -4.10 -5.12
C PRO A 347 -21.79 -2.71 -5.38
N GLY A 348 -23.12 -2.61 -5.54
CA GLY A 348 -23.82 -1.38 -5.90
C GLY A 348 -23.60 -0.30 -4.86
N TYR A 349 -23.90 -0.64 -3.61
CA TYR A 349 -23.70 0.23 -2.46
C TYR A 349 -22.28 0.78 -2.36
N HIS A 350 -21.26 -0.09 -2.45
CA HIS A 350 -19.87 0.34 -2.33
C HIS A 350 -19.39 1.18 -3.51
N LEU A 351 -19.84 0.87 -4.73
CA LEU A 351 -19.47 1.60 -5.93
C LEU A 351 -20.16 2.98 -6.01
N ASN A 352 -21.40 3.11 -5.53
CA ASN A 352 -22.07 4.41 -5.45
C ASN A 352 -21.47 5.32 -4.39
N ARG A 353 -21.14 4.79 -3.21
CA ARG A 353 -20.35 5.53 -2.19
C ARG A 353 -19.02 6.02 -2.75
N LEU A 354 -18.34 5.19 -3.55
CA LEU A 354 -17.10 5.59 -4.23
C LEU A 354 -17.34 6.74 -5.22
N PHE A 355 -18.44 6.71 -5.97
CA PHE A 355 -18.82 7.78 -6.90
C PHE A 355 -19.11 9.10 -6.19
N ASP A 356 -19.78 9.07 -5.05
CA ASP A 356 -20.09 10.31 -4.32
C ASP A 356 -18.86 10.95 -3.66
N LEU A 357 -17.91 10.14 -3.20
CA LEU A 357 -16.58 10.64 -2.83
C LEU A 357 -15.84 11.26 -4.03
N ALA A 358 -15.94 10.62 -5.20
CA ALA A 358 -15.34 11.10 -6.43
C ALA A 358 -15.90 12.47 -6.87
N LYS A 359 -17.22 12.68 -6.73
CA LYS A 359 -17.87 13.96 -7.03
C LYS A 359 -17.36 15.08 -6.14
N GLN A 360 -17.27 14.82 -4.83
CA GLN A 360 -16.82 15.81 -3.85
C GLN A 360 -15.37 16.26 -4.11
N THR A 361 -14.54 15.38 -4.67
CA THR A 361 -13.10 15.60 -4.91
C THR A 361 -12.76 15.99 -6.35
N GLY A 362 -13.78 16.33 -7.16
CA GLY A 362 -13.59 16.77 -8.54
C GLY A 362 -13.05 15.69 -9.49
N GLN A 363 -13.12 14.41 -9.12
CA GLN A 363 -12.59 13.30 -9.93
C GLN A 363 -13.58 12.76 -10.96
N VAL A 364 -14.83 13.23 -10.94
CA VAL A 364 -15.89 12.91 -11.91
C VAL A 364 -15.88 13.95 -13.03
N ARG A 365 -15.74 13.51 -14.28
CA ARG A 365 -15.75 14.35 -15.47
C ARG A 365 -17.19 14.75 -15.86
N PRO A 366 -17.38 15.91 -16.51
CA PRO A 366 -18.69 16.30 -17.03
C PRO A 366 -19.29 15.23 -17.94
N GLY A 367 -20.53 14.82 -17.67
CA GLY A 367 -21.27 13.83 -18.46
C GLY A 367 -21.28 12.42 -17.87
N GLU A 368 -20.40 12.11 -16.90
CA GLU A 368 -20.43 10.86 -16.15
C GLU A 368 -21.59 10.87 -15.14
N LYS A 369 -22.51 9.91 -15.28
CA LYS A 369 -23.76 9.85 -14.51
C LYS A 369 -23.65 8.93 -13.31
N ASN A 370 -22.80 7.90 -13.39
CA ASN A 370 -22.59 6.93 -12.33
C ASN A 370 -21.14 6.42 -12.32
N ILE A 371 -20.84 5.53 -11.36
CA ILE A 371 -19.54 4.90 -11.22
C ILE A 371 -19.10 4.06 -12.43
N ILE A 372 -20.05 3.45 -13.16
CA ILE A 372 -19.74 2.62 -14.32
C ILE A 372 -19.15 3.48 -15.44
N ASP A 373 -19.67 4.70 -15.65
CA ASP A 373 -19.11 5.65 -16.63
C ASP A 373 -17.65 6.01 -16.29
N VAL A 374 -17.36 6.27 -15.00
CA VAL A 374 -16.01 6.58 -14.51
C VAL A 374 -15.06 5.40 -14.74
N LEU A 375 -15.51 4.19 -14.39
CA LEU A 375 -14.72 2.97 -14.57
C LEU A 375 -14.51 2.64 -16.05
N ASP A 376 -15.52 2.84 -16.89
CA ASP A 376 -15.43 2.62 -18.33
C ASP A 376 -14.38 3.53 -18.96
N ARG A 377 -14.39 4.82 -18.61
CA ARG A 377 -13.34 5.74 -19.03
C ARG A 377 -11.97 5.29 -18.55
N ALA A 378 -11.83 4.98 -17.26
CA ALA A 378 -10.54 4.55 -16.71
C ALA A 378 -10.01 3.30 -17.44
N HIS A 379 -10.88 2.35 -17.80
CA HIS A 379 -10.46 1.16 -18.55
C HIS A 379 -10.14 1.47 -20.02
N GLN A 380 -10.73 2.49 -20.64
CA GLN A 380 -10.29 2.97 -21.97
C GLN A 380 -8.85 3.51 -21.91
N GLU A 381 -8.48 4.17 -20.80
CA GLU A 381 -7.13 4.70 -20.59
C GLU A 381 -6.12 3.58 -20.19
N PHE A 382 -6.60 2.50 -19.55
CA PHE A 382 -5.80 1.37 -19.10
C PHE A 382 -6.38 0.01 -19.56
N PRO A 383 -6.45 -0.26 -20.88
CA PRO A 383 -7.13 -1.45 -21.41
C PRO A 383 -6.43 -2.77 -21.08
N PHE A 384 -5.18 -2.71 -20.64
CA PHE A 384 -4.41 -3.86 -20.17
C PHE A 384 -4.81 -4.35 -18.77
N PHE A 385 -5.64 -3.60 -18.03
CA PHE A 385 -6.04 -3.99 -16.68
C PHE A 385 -7.10 -5.10 -16.74
N ASP A 386 -6.76 -6.29 -16.26
CA ASP A 386 -7.69 -7.40 -16.23
C ASP A 386 -8.39 -7.55 -14.85
N PHE A 387 -9.72 -7.54 -14.89
CA PHE A 387 -10.59 -7.74 -13.72
C PHE A 387 -10.62 -9.22 -13.25
N GLY A 388 -10.33 -10.16 -14.15
CA GLY A 388 -10.22 -11.59 -13.90
C GLY A 388 -8.86 -12.03 -13.37
N GLU A 389 -7.81 -11.23 -13.58
CA GLU A 389 -6.45 -11.57 -13.18
C GLU A 389 -6.36 -11.82 -11.66
N LYS A 390 -5.74 -12.94 -11.31
CA LYS A 390 -5.45 -13.31 -9.92
C LYS A 390 -4.28 -12.47 -9.38
N SER A 391 -4.03 -12.57 -8.07
CA SER A 391 -2.83 -11.99 -7.47
C SER A 391 -1.57 -12.37 -8.26
N LEU A 392 -0.60 -11.45 -8.32
CA LEU A 392 0.69 -11.72 -8.97
C LEU A 392 1.28 -13.00 -8.38
N ASP A 393 1.74 -13.90 -9.24
CA ASP A 393 2.56 -15.03 -8.81
C ASP A 393 3.94 -14.53 -8.32
N GLU A 394 4.76 -15.41 -7.76
CA GLU A 394 6.04 -14.99 -7.17
C GLU A 394 6.95 -14.31 -8.22
N VAL A 395 6.91 -14.76 -9.47
CA VAL A 395 7.68 -14.18 -10.58
C VAL A 395 7.20 -12.77 -10.92
N GLY A 396 5.88 -12.59 -11.04
CA GLY A 396 5.25 -11.29 -11.28
C GLY A 396 5.50 -10.31 -10.14
N LEU A 397 5.46 -10.79 -8.88
CA LEU A 397 5.79 -10.00 -7.70
C LEU A 397 7.25 -9.52 -7.74
N ALA A 398 8.19 -10.43 -8.01
CA ALA A 398 9.60 -10.08 -8.15
C ALA A 398 9.81 -9.03 -9.26
N GLN A 399 9.15 -9.20 -10.42
CA GLN A 399 9.26 -8.26 -11.55
C GLN A 399 8.74 -6.87 -11.16
N TRP A 400 7.62 -6.83 -10.46
CA TRP A 400 7.05 -5.59 -9.94
C TRP A 400 7.99 -4.92 -8.93
N LEU A 401 8.53 -5.67 -7.96
CA LEU A 401 9.49 -5.18 -6.97
C LEU A 401 10.78 -4.66 -7.63
N GLY A 402 11.31 -5.34 -8.65
CA GLY A 402 12.47 -4.88 -9.40
C GLY A 402 12.23 -3.54 -10.08
N ARG A 403 11.05 -3.35 -10.71
CA ARG A 403 10.64 -2.06 -11.30
C ARG A 403 10.44 -0.98 -10.24
N LYS A 404 10.01 -1.34 -9.02
CA LYS A 404 9.92 -0.40 -7.89
C LYS A 404 11.31 0.02 -7.43
N LEU A 405 12.27 -0.90 -7.39
CA LEU A 405 13.64 -0.61 -6.99
C LEU A 405 14.32 0.40 -7.92
N THR A 406 14.16 0.25 -9.23
CA THR A 406 14.71 1.21 -10.20
C THR A 406 14.07 2.59 -10.06
N LYS A 407 12.75 2.66 -9.86
CA LYS A 407 12.03 3.92 -9.57
C LYS A 407 12.49 4.55 -8.26
N PHE A 408 12.70 3.75 -7.22
CA PHE A 408 13.18 4.21 -5.92
C PHE A 408 14.59 4.78 -6.04
N SER A 409 15.51 4.08 -6.71
CA SER A 409 16.88 4.57 -6.95
C SER A 409 16.89 5.90 -7.71
N GLY A 410 16.06 6.05 -8.76
CA GLY A 410 15.94 7.34 -9.45
C GLY A 410 15.33 8.45 -8.61
N LYS A 411 14.39 8.14 -7.72
CA LYS A 411 13.87 9.11 -6.75
C LYS A 411 14.98 9.57 -5.81
N THR A 412 15.73 8.65 -5.20
CA THR A 412 16.82 8.94 -4.26
C THR A 412 17.92 9.77 -4.93
N PHE A 413 18.33 9.41 -6.16
CA PHE A 413 19.27 10.19 -6.95
C PHE A 413 18.81 11.65 -7.13
N ARG A 414 17.55 11.86 -7.54
CA ARG A 414 17.01 13.22 -7.74
C ARG A 414 16.93 14.00 -6.44
N MET A 415 16.49 13.38 -5.35
CA MET A 415 16.39 14.00 -4.03
C MET A 415 17.76 14.45 -3.53
N ARG A 416 18.75 13.56 -3.57
CA ARG A 416 20.13 13.85 -3.13
C ARG A 416 20.77 15.01 -3.88
N ASN A 417 20.42 15.17 -5.16
CA ASN A 417 21.02 16.18 -6.04
C ASN A 417 20.12 17.42 -6.27
N GLY A 418 19.01 17.53 -5.53
CA GLY A 418 18.09 18.67 -5.64
C GLY A 418 17.53 18.87 -7.05
N ILE A 419 17.25 17.78 -7.76
CA ILE A 419 16.66 17.76 -9.09
C ILE A 419 15.13 17.77 -8.92
N PRO A 420 14.41 18.82 -9.36
CA PRO A 420 12.98 18.95 -9.14
C PRO A 420 12.18 17.87 -9.89
N SER A 421 11.01 17.54 -9.37
CA SER A 421 10.00 16.84 -10.16
C SER A 421 9.45 17.80 -11.22
N ASN A 422 9.22 17.32 -12.45
CA ASN A 422 8.59 18.12 -13.51
C ASN A 422 7.06 18.27 -13.30
N LEU A 423 6.60 18.15 -12.05
CA LEU A 423 5.20 18.27 -11.69
C LEU A 423 4.87 19.76 -11.64
N THR A 424 3.97 20.19 -12.51
CA THR A 424 3.39 21.53 -12.49
C THR A 424 1.93 21.39 -12.08
N MET A 425 1.48 22.28 -11.19
CA MET A 425 0.09 22.34 -10.75
C MET A 425 -0.36 23.79 -10.89
N GLU A 426 -1.58 23.99 -11.36
CA GLU A 426 -2.17 25.30 -11.52
C GLU A 426 -2.65 25.83 -10.16
N ARG A 427 -2.34 27.09 -9.85
CA ARG A 427 -2.74 27.71 -8.57
C ARG A 427 -3.98 28.56 -8.75
N THR A 428 -4.91 28.44 -7.83
CA THR A 428 -6.11 29.29 -7.76
C THR A 428 -6.32 29.83 -6.34
N PRO A 429 -6.91 31.02 -6.16
CA PRO A 429 -7.12 31.59 -4.83
C PRO A 429 -7.90 30.65 -3.90
N GLY A 430 -7.26 30.28 -2.77
CA GLY A 430 -7.86 29.40 -1.76
C GLY A 430 -7.71 27.90 -2.03
N ASP A 431 -6.89 27.50 -3.00
CA ASP A 431 -6.65 26.09 -3.35
C ASP A 431 -5.99 25.23 -2.26
N THR A 432 -5.40 25.88 -1.25
CA THR A 432 -4.77 25.25 -0.09
C THR A 432 -5.68 25.10 1.12
N LYS A 433 -6.91 25.63 1.07
CA LYS A 433 -7.84 25.51 2.20
C LYS A 433 -8.48 24.11 2.19
N PRO A 434 -8.28 23.29 3.23
CA PRO A 434 -8.92 22.00 3.30
C PRO A 434 -10.43 22.15 3.45
N TYR A 435 -11.16 21.23 2.83
CA TYR A 435 -12.59 20.99 3.05
C TYR A 435 -12.81 19.52 3.41
N LEU A 436 -13.87 19.25 4.16
CA LEU A 436 -14.21 17.88 4.55
C LEU A 436 -14.85 17.15 3.37
N VAL A 437 -14.32 15.97 3.06
CA VAL A 437 -14.98 14.98 2.20
C VAL A 437 -15.52 13.89 3.12
N SER A 438 -16.82 13.61 3.04
CA SER A 438 -17.47 12.61 3.90
C SER A 438 -18.65 11.94 3.21
N LEU A 439 -19.14 10.86 3.81
CA LEU A 439 -20.40 10.21 3.44
C LEU A 439 -21.47 10.36 4.53
N ASP A 440 -21.33 11.37 5.41
CA ASP A 440 -22.28 11.58 6.52
C ASP A 440 -23.68 11.95 5.99
N ASP A 441 -23.75 12.67 4.87
CA ASP A 441 -25.00 13.04 4.18
C ASP A 441 -25.39 12.03 3.07
N TYR A 442 -24.64 10.93 2.91
CA TYR A 442 -24.95 9.92 1.90
C TYR A 442 -26.22 9.17 2.28
N GLN A 443 -27.21 9.19 1.40
CA GLN A 443 -28.39 8.36 1.51
C GLN A 443 -28.32 7.27 0.46
N ALA A 444 -28.31 6.01 0.90
CA ALA A 444 -28.39 4.89 -0.01
C ALA A 444 -29.69 4.98 -0.81
N ASP A 445 -29.57 4.79 -2.13
CA ASP A 445 -30.71 4.67 -3.03
C ASP A 445 -30.70 3.23 -3.55
N ASP A 446 -31.56 2.39 -2.96
CA ASP A 446 -31.65 0.97 -3.31
C ASP A 446 -31.84 0.74 -4.82
N ASN A 447 -32.52 1.65 -5.52
CA ASN A 447 -32.69 1.53 -6.97
C ASN A 447 -31.39 1.84 -7.72
N ALA A 448 -30.66 2.87 -7.28
CA ALA A 448 -29.37 3.22 -7.88
C ALA A 448 -28.31 2.16 -7.58
N ASP A 449 -28.28 1.61 -6.36
CA ASP A 449 -27.38 0.53 -5.95
C ASP A 449 -27.68 -0.74 -6.75
N LEU A 450 -28.96 -1.13 -6.86
CA LEU A 450 -29.36 -2.27 -7.69
C LEU A 450 -28.99 -2.07 -9.16
N GLN A 451 -29.25 -0.89 -9.72
CA GLN A 451 -28.93 -0.61 -11.13
C GLN A 451 -27.43 -0.73 -11.40
N VAL A 452 -26.59 -0.13 -10.56
CA VAL A 452 -25.13 -0.27 -10.68
C VAL A 452 -24.71 -1.72 -10.55
N GLY A 453 -25.27 -2.46 -9.60
CA GLY A 453 -25.02 -3.90 -9.43
C GLY A 453 -25.35 -4.72 -10.68
N LEU A 454 -26.49 -4.45 -11.32
CA LEU A 454 -26.89 -5.09 -12.58
C LEU A 454 -25.96 -4.73 -13.74
N ASP A 455 -25.46 -3.49 -13.78
CA ASP A 455 -24.59 -3.00 -14.85
C ASP A 455 -23.16 -3.57 -14.77
N VAL A 456 -22.71 -4.07 -13.60
CA VAL A 456 -21.36 -4.64 -13.41
C VAL A 456 -21.08 -5.75 -14.42
N ALA A 457 -22.00 -6.68 -14.65
CA ALA A 457 -21.77 -7.81 -15.55
C ALA A 457 -21.52 -7.34 -17.00
N GLY A 458 -22.34 -6.40 -17.49
CA GLY A 458 -22.17 -5.82 -18.81
C GLY A 458 -20.89 -4.98 -18.92
N TYR A 459 -20.51 -4.27 -17.86
CA TYR A 459 -19.24 -3.56 -17.78
C TYR A 459 -18.03 -4.50 -17.90
N LEU A 460 -18.01 -5.58 -17.11
CA LEU A 460 -16.90 -6.54 -17.11
C LEU A 460 -16.72 -7.22 -18.47
N GLU A 461 -17.81 -7.48 -19.19
CA GLU A 461 -17.74 -8.03 -20.55
C GLU A 461 -17.09 -7.04 -21.53
N ARG A 462 -17.46 -5.76 -21.46
CA ARG A 462 -16.81 -4.70 -22.27
C ARG A 462 -15.33 -4.53 -21.92
N CYS A 463 -14.96 -4.73 -20.65
CA CYS A 463 -13.55 -4.70 -20.25
C CYS A 463 -12.79 -5.86 -20.85
N ARG A 464 -13.31 -7.09 -20.75
CA ARG A 464 -12.68 -8.28 -21.35
C ARG A 464 -12.41 -8.09 -22.83
N GLN A 465 -13.42 -7.65 -23.59
CA GLN A 465 -13.27 -7.39 -25.02
C GLN A 465 -12.15 -6.37 -25.32
N ARG A 466 -12.11 -5.25 -24.59
CA ARG A 466 -11.04 -4.24 -24.74
C ARG A 466 -9.66 -4.78 -24.36
N THR A 467 -9.57 -5.64 -23.35
CA THR A 467 -8.31 -6.27 -22.94
C THR A 467 -7.83 -7.25 -24.00
N ASP A 468 -8.73 -8.07 -24.56
CA ASP A 468 -8.41 -9.00 -25.64
C ASP A 468 -7.91 -8.24 -26.89
N GLU A 469 -8.63 -7.20 -27.32
CA GLU A 469 -8.22 -6.32 -28.43
C GLU A 469 -6.85 -5.67 -28.20
N TYR A 470 -6.59 -5.20 -26.98
CA TYR A 470 -5.29 -4.64 -26.62
C TYR A 470 -4.17 -5.69 -26.70
N GLN A 471 -4.40 -6.89 -26.18
CA GLN A 471 -3.42 -7.97 -26.21
C GLN A 471 -3.10 -8.39 -27.64
N GLU A 472 -4.11 -8.53 -28.50
CA GLU A 472 -3.92 -8.81 -29.93
C GLU A 472 -3.05 -7.73 -30.59
N THR A 473 -3.37 -6.45 -30.39
CA THR A 473 -2.61 -5.32 -30.95
C THR A 473 -1.16 -5.29 -30.46
N VAL A 474 -0.93 -5.52 -29.16
CA VAL A 474 0.43 -5.55 -28.60
C VAL A 474 1.23 -6.73 -29.16
N LEU A 475 0.61 -7.90 -29.30
CA LEU A 475 1.26 -9.08 -29.87
C LEU A 475 1.63 -8.88 -31.35
N GLU A 476 0.73 -8.29 -32.15
CA GLU A 476 1.00 -7.94 -33.55
C GLU A 476 2.19 -6.98 -33.67
N SER A 477 2.21 -5.92 -32.85
CA SER A 477 3.32 -4.96 -32.84
C SER A 477 4.65 -5.55 -32.34
N ALA A 478 4.62 -6.62 -31.54
CA ALA A 478 5.82 -7.31 -31.08
C ALA A 478 6.40 -8.26 -32.15
N ILE A 479 5.54 -8.86 -32.98
CA ILE A 479 5.94 -9.74 -34.09
C ILE A 479 6.60 -8.94 -35.22
N GLU A 480 6.05 -7.76 -35.56
CA GLU A 480 6.64 -6.89 -36.59
C GLU A 480 8.04 -6.36 -36.23
N VAL A 481 8.38 -6.29 -34.94
CA VAL A 481 9.71 -5.88 -34.46
C VAL A 481 10.72 -7.03 -34.47
N THR A 482 10.27 -8.29 -34.46
CA THR A 482 11.16 -9.46 -34.58
C THR A 482 11.53 -9.84 -36.02
N ASP A 483 10.77 -9.34 -37.00
CA ASP A 483 11.03 -9.56 -38.44
C ASP A 483 11.78 -8.39 -39.13
N GLN A 484 12.27 -7.42 -38.36
CA GLN A 484 13.19 -6.35 -38.78
C GLN A 484 14.56 -6.50 -38.11
#